data_AF-A0A7R9AJU4-F1
#
_entry.id   AF-A0A7R9AJU4-F1
#
_cell.length_a   1.000
_cell.length_b   1.000
_cell.length_c   1.000
_cell.angle_alpha   90.00
_cell.angle_beta   90.00
_cell.angle_gamma   90.00
#
_symmetry.space_group_name_H-M   'P 1'
#
loop_
_entity.id
_entity.type
_entity.pdbx_description
1 polymer ?
#
loop_
_entity_poly.entity_id
_entity_poly.type
_entity_poly.pdbx_seq_one_letter_code
_entity_poly.pdbx_strand_id
1 'polypeptide(L)'
;MGRKYHISALYVVDLRQFRRLAAGDRLRGQYQGLSRDPNSLSNLDQDLPNNMMHSVAIKSLPQEWLWCETWCDDASKQYAKTIDLVSRPHLLDNVTIVKIGD
;
A
#
# COMPACT_ATOMS: atom_id res chain seq x y z
N MET A 1 8.99 -15.27 7.76
CA MET A 1 8.97 -14.84 6.35
C MET A 1 7.94 -13.73 6.22
N GLY A 2 8.41 -12.48 6.13
CA GLY A 2 7.58 -11.27 6.20
C GLY A 2 6.79 -11.07 4.91
N ARG A 3 5.53 -10.65 5.03
CA ARG A 3 4.77 -10.15 3.88
C ARG A 3 5.35 -8.80 3.46
N LYS A 4 5.31 -8.50 2.16
CA LYS A 4 5.74 -7.22 1.63
C LYS A 4 4.92 -6.10 2.29
N TYR A 5 5.61 -5.02 2.65
CA TYR A 5 4.96 -3.79 3.07
C TYR A 5 4.70 -2.95 1.82
N HIS A 6 3.45 -2.55 1.63
CA HIS A 6 2.99 -1.93 0.39
C HIS A 6 2.92 -0.41 0.50
N ILE A 7 3.17 0.29 -0.61
CA ILE A 7 3.19 1.75 -0.73
C ILE A 7 1.81 2.26 -1.17
N SER A 8 1.34 3.37 -0.58
CA SER A 8 0.05 3.98 -0.88
C SER A 8 0.05 4.99 -2.04
N ALA A 9 1.22 5.34 -2.57
CA ALA A 9 1.37 6.32 -3.66
C ALA A 9 0.67 5.90 -4.97
N LEU A 10 0.55 4.59 -5.22
CA LEU A 10 -0.22 4.05 -6.35
C LEU A 10 -0.94 2.78 -5.91
N TYR A 11 -2.21 2.63 -6.31
CA TYR A 11 -2.97 1.41 -6.11
C TYR A 11 -4.16 1.33 -7.08
N VAL A 12 -4.66 0.12 -7.28
CA VAL A 12 -5.87 -0.17 -8.07
C VAL A 12 -6.94 -0.70 -7.13
N VAL A 13 -8.16 -0.18 -7.23
CA VAL A 13 -9.32 -0.71 -6.49
C VAL A 13 -10.35 -1.24 -7.49
N ASP A 14 -10.64 -2.53 -7.43
CA ASP A 14 -11.86 -3.04 -8.06
C ASP A 14 -13.06 -2.63 -7.20
N LEU A 15 -13.72 -1.54 -7.59
CA LEU A 15 -14.85 -0.99 -6.83
C LEU A 15 -16.06 -1.91 -6.75
N ARG A 16 -16.25 -2.84 -7.70
CA ARG A 16 -17.37 -3.80 -7.65
C ARG A 16 -17.07 -4.85 -6.59
N GLN A 17 -15.88 -5.42 -6.64
CA GLN A 17 -15.42 -6.40 -5.66
C GLN A 17 -15.29 -5.78 -4.25
N PHE A 18 -14.72 -4.58 -4.16
CA PHE A 18 -14.53 -3.86 -2.89
C PHE A 18 -15.85 -3.64 -2.15
N ARG A 19 -16.90 -3.28 -2.90
CA ARG A 19 -18.27 -3.16 -2.38
C ARG A 19 -18.86 -4.52 -2.01
N ARG A 20 -18.72 -5.53 -2.88
CA ARG A 20 -19.23 -6.90 -2.63
C ARG A 20 -18.67 -7.50 -1.35
N LEU A 21 -17.42 -7.22 -1.01
CA LEU A 21 -16.74 -7.73 0.18
C LEU A 21 -16.93 -6.85 1.43
N ALA A 22 -17.65 -5.73 1.32
CA ALA A 22 -17.75 -4.71 2.37
C ALA A 22 -16.37 -4.27 2.91
N ALA A 23 -15.35 -4.24 2.05
CA ALA A 23 -13.97 -3.97 2.46
C ALA A 23 -13.82 -2.57 3.09
N GLY A 24 -14.58 -1.59 2.57
CA GLY A 24 -14.61 -0.24 3.14
C GLY A 24 -15.16 -0.17 4.57
N ASP A 25 -16.17 -0.98 4.89
CA ASP A 25 -16.73 -1.03 6.25
C ASP A 25 -15.73 -1.66 7.22
N ARG A 26 -15.02 -2.71 6.80
CA ARG A 26 -13.96 -3.34 7.60
C ARG A 26 -12.81 -2.38 7.87
N LEU A 27 -12.35 -1.66 6.84
CA LEU A 27 -11.29 -0.65 6.99
C LEU A 27 -11.71 0.46 7.98
N ARG A 28 -12.94 0.97 7.86
CA ARG A 28 -13.48 1.97 8.81
C ARG A 28 -13.59 1.44 10.24
N GLY A 29 -14.07 0.21 10.41
CA GLY A 29 -14.17 -0.43 11.72
C GLY A 29 -12.81 -0.60 12.39
N GLN A 30 -11.81 -1.07 11.63
CA GLN A 30 -10.44 -1.22 12.12
C GLN A 30 -9.82 0.14 12.47
N TYR A 31 -10.00 1.15 11.62
CA TYR A 31 -9.56 2.51 11.89
C TYR A 31 -10.15 3.03 13.21
N GLN A 32 -11.45 2.86 13.44
CA GLN A 32 -12.12 3.32 14.66
C GLN A 32 -11.55 2.67 15.94
N GLY A 33 -11.06 1.43 15.84
CA GLY A 33 -10.40 0.73 16.94
C GLY A 33 -8.99 1.27 17.22
N LEU A 34 -8.20 1.47 16.15
CA LEU A 34 -6.80 1.89 16.24
C LEU A 34 -6.63 3.40 16.52
N SER A 35 -7.55 4.24 16.04
CA SER A 35 -7.44 5.71 16.12
C SER A 35 -7.53 6.28 17.54
N ARG A 36 -7.85 5.44 18.52
CA ARG A 36 -7.87 5.81 19.94
C ARG A 36 -6.47 6.08 20.51
N ASP A 37 -5.45 5.38 20.00
CA ASP A 37 -4.06 5.61 20.36
C ASP A 37 -3.38 6.42 19.24
N PRO A 38 -2.87 7.63 19.53
CA PRO A 38 -2.24 8.49 18.52
C PRO A 38 -0.96 7.87 17.93
N ASN A 39 -0.37 6.86 18.55
CA ASN A 39 0.84 6.20 18.07
C ASN A 39 0.58 4.94 17.21
N SER A 40 -0.68 4.57 17.01
CA SER A 40 -1.04 3.31 16.34
C SER A 40 -0.93 3.35 14.81
N LEU A 41 -1.07 4.52 14.19
CA LEU A 41 -1.10 4.69 12.73
C LEU A 41 -0.24 5.90 12.34
N SER A 42 1.02 5.65 12.02
CA SER A 42 1.99 6.70 11.68
C SER A 42 1.72 7.30 10.29
N ASN A 43 1.27 6.44 9.36
CA ASN A 43 0.88 6.81 8.02
C ASN A 43 -0.42 6.09 7.65
N LEU A 44 -1.56 6.69 7.97
CA LEU A 44 -2.89 6.05 7.91
C LEU A 44 -3.19 5.34 6.58
N ASP A 45 -2.92 6.01 5.47
CA ASP A 45 -3.21 5.51 4.12
C ASP A 45 -2.38 4.27 3.74
N GLN A 46 -1.23 4.07 4.38
CA GLN A 46 -0.33 2.95 4.15
C GLN A 46 -0.43 1.89 5.24
N ASP A 47 -0.44 2.29 6.51
CA ASP A 47 -0.44 1.40 7.67
C ASP A 47 -1.75 0.63 7.77
N LEU A 48 -2.90 1.27 7.53
CA LEU A 48 -4.19 0.61 7.69
C LEU A 48 -4.41 -0.53 6.67
N PRO A 49 -4.16 -0.35 5.35
CA PRO A 49 -4.21 -1.46 4.41
C PRO A 49 -3.19 -2.56 4.73
N ASN A 50 -1.96 -2.20 5.10
CA ASN A 50 -0.93 -3.19 5.44
C ASN A 50 -1.29 -4.01 6.70
N ASN A 51 -1.85 -3.37 7.73
CA ASN A 51 -2.40 -4.04 8.91
C ASN A 51 -3.55 -4.99 8.55
N MET A 52 -4.34 -4.62 7.54
CA MET A 52 -5.55 -5.33 7.14
C MET A 52 -5.35 -6.35 6.01
N MET A 53 -4.13 -6.59 5.54
CA MET A 53 -3.79 -7.51 4.44
C MET A 53 -4.34 -8.94 4.59
N HIS A 54 -4.66 -9.38 5.80
CA HIS A 54 -5.28 -10.69 6.05
C HIS A 54 -6.81 -10.67 5.89
N SER A 55 -7.46 -9.55 6.16
CA SER A 55 -8.92 -9.41 6.15
C SER A 55 -9.46 -8.74 4.89
N VAL A 56 -8.61 -7.98 4.21
CA VAL A 56 -8.84 -7.35 2.91
C VAL A 56 -7.69 -7.79 2.01
N ALA A 57 -8.00 -8.62 1.01
CA ALA A 57 -6.98 -9.17 0.13
C ALA A 57 -6.29 -8.05 -0.66
N ILE A 58 -4.97 -8.02 -0.56
CA ILE A 58 -4.07 -7.09 -1.23
C ILE A 58 -3.13 -7.90 -2.11
N LYS A 59 -3.13 -7.60 -3.41
CA LYS A 59 -2.22 -8.20 -4.38
C LYS A 59 -1.15 -7.18 -4.76
N SER A 60 0.09 -7.63 -4.88
CA SER A 60 1.19 -6.79 -5.36
C SER A 60 1.09 -6.59 -6.87
N LEU A 61 1.23 -5.35 -7.35
CA LEU A 61 1.51 -5.10 -8.75
C LEU A 61 3.02 -5.30 -9.05
N PRO A 62 3.39 -5.55 -10.31
CA PRO A 62 4.78 -5.62 -10.72
C PRO A 62 5.58 -4.34 -10.40
N GLN A 63 6.88 -4.48 -10.10
CA GLN A 63 7.75 -3.40 -9.65
C GLN A 63 7.82 -2.23 -10.63
N GLU A 64 7.72 -2.48 -11.93
CA GLU A 64 7.85 -1.43 -12.95
C GLU A 64 6.72 -0.41 -12.91
N TRP A 65 5.64 -0.68 -12.17
CA TRP A 65 4.53 0.27 -12.01
C TRP A 65 4.85 1.45 -11.10
N LEU A 66 5.90 1.42 -10.27
CA LEU A 66 6.28 2.55 -9.42
C LEU A 66 7.76 2.47 -9.11
N TRP A 67 8.48 3.51 -9.51
CA TRP A 67 9.90 3.69 -9.23
C TRP A 67 10.09 4.85 -8.26
N CYS A 68 11.04 4.73 -7.33
CA CYS A 68 11.45 5.80 -6.43
C CYS A 68 12.97 5.78 -6.31
N GLU A 69 13.59 6.96 -6.41
CA GLU A 69 15.05 7.14 -6.37
C GLU A 69 15.68 6.55 -5.10
N THR A 70 15.00 6.62 -3.97
CA THR A 70 15.53 6.14 -2.70
C THR A 70 15.55 4.60 -2.58
N TRP A 71 14.62 3.92 -3.26
CA TRP A 71 14.31 2.51 -2.98
C TRP A 71 14.40 1.58 -4.19
N CYS A 72 14.72 2.12 -5.37
CA CYS A 72 14.82 1.36 -6.62
C CYS A 72 16.17 1.62 -7.28
N ASP A 73 16.77 0.60 -7.89
CA ASP A 73 18.01 0.77 -8.64
C ASP A 73 17.81 1.74 -9.81
N ASP A 74 18.79 2.62 -10.07
CA ASP A 74 18.76 3.56 -11.20
C ASP A 74 18.59 2.85 -12.55
N ALA A 75 19.19 1.66 -12.70
CA ALA A 75 19.04 0.85 -13.91
C ALA A 75 17.59 0.41 -14.18
N SER A 76 16.76 0.32 -13.15
CA SER A 76 15.35 -0.03 -13.28
C SER A 76 14.46 1.14 -13.73
N LYS A 77 14.94 2.39 -13.60
CA LYS A 77 14.22 3.61 -13.95
C LYS A 77 13.75 3.63 -15.41
N GLN A 78 14.51 3.03 -16.32
CA GLN A 78 14.16 2.94 -17.74
C GLN A 78 12.89 2.13 -18.02
N TYR A 79 12.50 1.23 -17.09
CA TYR A 79 11.29 0.41 -17.20
C TYR A 79 10.10 1.01 -16.45
N ALA A 80 10.30 2.10 -15.70
CA ALA A 80 9.29 2.67 -14.82
C ALA A 80 8.09 3.24 -15.60
N LYS A 81 6.88 2.88 -15.17
CA LYS A 81 5.61 3.40 -15.70
C LYS A 81 5.16 4.66 -14.96
N THR A 82 5.47 4.75 -13.65
CA THR A 82 5.29 5.96 -12.85
C THR A 82 6.46 6.16 -11.90
N ILE A 83 6.68 7.40 -11.48
CA ILE A 83 7.77 7.79 -10.57
C ILE A 83 7.17 8.48 -9.36
N ASP A 84 7.51 8.01 -8.16
CA ASP A 84 7.20 8.67 -6.90
C ASP A 84 8.40 9.52 -6.45
N LEU A 85 8.18 10.83 -6.30
CA LEU A 85 9.17 11.79 -5.83
C LEU A 85 9.03 11.94 -4.32
N VAL A 86 9.65 11.00 -3.59
CA VAL A 86 9.52 10.91 -2.14
C VAL A 86 10.34 12.01 -1.45
N SER A 87 9.73 12.68 -0.47
CA SER A 87 10.34 13.82 0.24
C SER A 87 11.27 13.44 1.40
N ARG A 88 11.22 12.20 1.90
CA ARG A 88 12.08 11.69 3.00
C ARG A 88 12.34 10.18 2.88
N PRO A 89 13.55 9.68 3.20
CA PRO A 89 13.81 8.25 3.22
C PRO A 89 13.12 7.61 4.42
N HIS A 90 11.90 7.08 4.24
CA HIS A 90 11.27 6.18 5.19
C HIS A 90 11.63 4.74 4.85
N LEU A 91 12.11 3.96 5.83
CA LEU A 91 12.62 2.58 5.76
C LEU A 91 11.67 1.58 5.07
N LEU A 92 11.51 1.66 3.76
CA LEU A 92 10.63 0.78 2.98
C LEU A 92 11.43 0.09 1.89
N ASP A 93 11.89 -1.12 2.18
CA ASP A 93 12.56 -1.95 1.19
C ASP A 93 11.56 -2.41 0.12
N ASN A 94 11.76 -1.91 -1.11
CA ASN A 94 10.98 -2.20 -2.33
C ASN A 94 9.57 -1.59 -2.36
N VAL A 95 9.34 -0.77 -3.38
CA VAL A 95 8.04 -0.16 -3.66
C VAL A 95 7.06 -1.22 -4.16
N THR A 96 6.21 -1.72 -3.28
CA THR A 96 5.18 -2.70 -3.65
C THR A 96 3.82 -2.03 -3.73
N ILE A 97 3.25 -1.96 -4.92
CA ILE A 97 1.98 -1.28 -5.22
C ILE A 97 0.84 -2.29 -5.04
N VAL A 98 -0.37 -1.82 -4.70
CA VAL A 98 -1.48 -2.70 -4.34
C VAL A 98 -2.59 -2.74 -5.41
N LYS A 99 -3.13 -3.93 -5.67
CA LYS A 99 -4.50 -4.13 -6.16
C LYS A 99 -5.38 -4.62 -5.02
N ILE A 100 -6.42 -3.86 -4.69
CA ILE A 100 -7.46 -4.24 -3.73
C ILE A 100 -8.60 -4.90 -4.49
N GLY A 101 -8.77 -6.21 -4.30
CA GLY A 101 -9.72 -7.05 -5.04
C GLY A 101 -9.05 -8.18 -5.81
N ASP A 102 -9.86 -8.99 -6.53
CA ASP A 102 -9.38 -10.12 -7.33
C ASP A 102 -8.75 -9.65 -8.64
#